data_AF-A0A2R6CEB1-F1
#
_entry.id   AF-A0A2R6CEB1-F1
#
_cell.length_a   1.000
_cell.length_b   1.000
_cell.length_c   1.000
_cell.angle_alpha   90.00
_cell.angle_beta   90.00
_cell.angle_gamma   90.00
#
_symmetry.space_group_name_H-M   'P 1'
#
loop_
_entity.id
_entity.type
_entity.pdbx_description
1 polymer ?
#
loop_
_entity_poly.entity_id
_entity_poly.type
_entity_poly.pdbx_seq_one_letter_code
_entity_poly.pdbx_strand_id
1 'polypeptide(L)'
;MPKYNFISVSGYHIREAGADAVQELAFTLADAITYVDQAVKRGLDVDSFAPRISFFFDSHIDFFEEIAKFRAARRMWAKIMRERFGARDERSMKLRFHVQTAGVSLTAQQPLNNVVRVAYEALAAALGGAQSLHTNAMDEALALPTEEAAKLAVRTQQILALETGVANVADPLGGSYYVEWLTDEVERRAWKLIDEIEAQGGVIKCIENGWFQRQIADSAYRYQRSLENKSRLLVGVNCFREEEKVKVPIFRIDPRIEQSQVERVRRLRATRDNKAVERKLEELKQAAQSKLNLVPYVVECVRASATLGEIVGSLKEVFGEYTEPKIY
;
A
#
# COMPACT_ATOMS: atom_id res chain seq x y z
N MET A 1 11.18 18.58 -7.15
CA MET A 1 11.52 17.26 -7.72
C MET A 1 10.41 16.82 -8.69
N PRO A 2 10.33 17.36 -9.91
CA PRO A 2 9.14 17.26 -10.76
C PRO A 2 8.90 15.87 -11.37
N LYS A 3 9.82 14.91 -11.22
CA LYS A 3 9.69 13.51 -11.67
C LYS A 3 9.42 12.52 -10.53
N TYR A 4 9.42 12.97 -9.28
CA TYR A 4 9.24 12.13 -8.11
C TYR A 4 7.75 11.97 -7.81
N ASN A 5 7.29 10.74 -7.60
CA ASN A 5 5.94 10.51 -7.06
C ASN A 5 6.04 10.67 -5.54
N PHE A 6 5.42 11.72 -4.99
CA PHE A 6 5.63 12.10 -3.60
C PHE A 6 4.75 11.34 -2.61
N ILE A 7 3.73 10.64 -3.10
CA ILE A 7 2.83 9.81 -2.29
C ILE A 7 2.42 8.57 -3.07
N SER A 8 2.31 7.46 -2.35
CA SER A 8 1.65 6.25 -2.81
C SER A 8 0.41 6.02 -1.93
N VAL A 9 -0.77 6.42 -2.42
CA VAL A 9 -2.01 6.23 -1.66
C VAL A 9 -2.36 4.75 -1.69
N SER A 10 -2.34 4.12 -0.52
CA SER A 10 -2.13 2.68 -0.42
C SER A 10 -3.38 1.97 0.13
N GLY A 11 -3.86 0.99 -0.63
CA GLY A 11 -4.88 0.01 -0.25
C GLY A 11 -4.29 -1.32 0.17
N TYR A 12 -3.06 -1.63 -0.22
CA TYR A 12 -2.39 -2.91 0.09
C TYR A 12 -2.53 -3.29 1.58
N HIS A 13 -2.11 -2.40 2.48
CA HIS A 13 -2.18 -2.67 3.92
C HIS A 13 -3.61 -2.72 4.47
N ILE A 14 -4.58 -2.08 3.80
CA ILE A 14 -6.00 -2.15 4.17
C ILE A 14 -6.53 -3.56 3.86
N ARG A 15 -6.20 -4.09 2.68
CA ARG A 15 -6.55 -5.44 2.23
C ARG A 15 -5.88 -6.52 3.07
N GLU A 16 -4.57 -6.39 3.34
CA GLU A 16 -3.80 -7.31 4.18
C GLU A 16 -4.32 -7.36 5.63
N ALA A 17 -4.87 -6.26 6.14
CA ALA A 17 -5.51 -6.21 7.46
C ALA A 17 -6.88 -6.92 7.51
N GLY A 18 -7.43 -7.31 6.34
CA GLY A 18 -8.64 -8.12 6.22
C GLY A 18 -9.83 -7.43 5.54
N ALA A 19 -9.63 -6.25 4.94
CA ALA A 19 -10.67 -5.59 4.16
C ALA A 19 -11.06 -6.41 2.91
N ASP A 20 -12.32 -6.30 2.47
CA ASP A 20 -12.72 -6.81 1.16
C ASP A 20 -12.21 -5.90 0.01
N ALA A 21 -12.30 -6.35 -1.26
CA ALA A 21 -11.78 -5.59 -2.41
C ALA A 21 -12.49 -4.23 -2.58
N VAL A 22 -13.76 -4.16 -2.19
CA VAL A 22 -14.58 -2.95 -2.27
C VAL A 22 -14.18 -1.97 -1.18
N GLN A 23 -13.96 -2.46 0.04
CA GLN A 23 -13.44 -1.68 1.16
C GLN A 23 -12.05 -1.13 0.86
N GLU A 24 -11.12 -1.95 0.36
CA GLU A 24 -9.81 -1.50 -0.10
C GLU A 24 -9.94 -0.34 -1.08
N LEU A 25 -10.72 -0.53 -2.16
CA LEU A 25 -10.91 0.48 -3.18
C LEU A 25 -11.50 1.79 -2.63
N ALA A 26 -12.60 1.68 -1.87
CA ALA A 26 -13.31 2.83 -1.34
C ALA A 26 -12.44 3.63 -0.35
N PHE A 27 -11.76 2.93 0.56
CA PHE A 27 -10.97 3.57 1.61
C PHE A 27 -9.74 4.26 1.02
N THR A 28 -9.05 3.62 0.07
CA THR A 28 -7.91 4.23 -0.64
C THR A 28 -8.32 5.46 -1.45
N LEU A 29 -9.46 5.42 -2.15
CA LEU A 29 -9.93 6.59 -2.90
C LEU A 29 -10.42 7.72 -1.97
N ALA A 30 -11.02 7.39 -0.83
CA ALA A 30 -11.41 8.37 0.19
C ALA A 30 -10.17 9.07 0.80
N ASP A 31 -9.09 8.32 1.06
CA ASP A 31 -7.81 8.89 1.49
C ASP A 31 -7.23 9.81 0.41
N ALA A 32 -7.25 9.38 -0.86
CA ALA A 32 -6.77 10.20 -1.97
C ALA A 32 -7.55 11.51 -2.11
N ILE A 33 -8.89 11.45 -2.00
CA ILE A 33 -9.77 12.63 -1.97
C ILE A 33 -9.35 13.56 -0.84
N THR A 34 -9.13 13.02 0.37
CA THR A 34 -8.73 13.80 1.54
C THR A 34 -7.38 14.47 1.33
N TYR A 35 -6.39 13.78 0.75
CA TYR A 35 -5.08 14.37 0.44
C TYR A 35 -5.17 15.50 -0.59
N VAL A 36 -5.93 15.30 -1.68
CA VAL A 36 -6.13 16.34 -2.71
C VAL A 36 -6.84 17.55 -2.11
N ASP A 37 -7.90 17.34 -1.32
CA ASP A 37 -8.64 18.40 -0.64
C ASP A 37 -7.75 19.23 0.29
N GLN A 38 -6.88 18.58 1.09
CA GLN A 38 -5.92 19.28 1.96
C GLN A 38 -4.87 20.09 1.17
N ALA A 39 -4.41 19.58 0.04
CA ALA A 39 -3.48 20.28 -0.83
C ALA A 39 -4.13 21.52 -1.48
N VAL A 40 -5.35 21.36 -2.00
CA VAL A 40 -6.13 22.46 -2.59
C VAL A 40 -6.50 23.52 -1.55
N LYS A 41 -6.88 23.12 -0.32
CA LYS A 41 -7.12 24.04 0.81
C LYS A 41 -5.90 24.88 1.19
N ARG A 42 -4.68 24.40 0.88
CA ARG A 42 -3.43 25.15 1.04
C ARG A 42 -3.11 26.06 -0.15
N GLY A 43 -3.99 26.13 -1.14
CA GLY A 43 -3.87 26.98 -2.33
C GLY A 43 -3.08 26.35 -3.48
N LEU A 44 -2.82 25.03 -3.46
CA LEU A 44 -2.17 24.36 -4.58
C LEU A 44 -3.19 24.11 -5.70
N ASP A 45 -2.82 24.47 -6.92
CA ASP A 45 -3.55 24.09 -8.12
C ASP A 45 -3.51 22.57 -8.31
N VAL A 46 -4.66 21.94 -8.56
CA VAL A 46 -4.79 20.48 -8.61
C VAL A 46 -3.88 19.87 -9.66
N ASP A 47 -3.77 20.50 -10.82
CA ASP A 47 -2.96 20.01 -11.95
C ASP A 47 -1.45 20.19 -11.71
N SER A 48 -1.05 20.99 -10.73
CA SER A 48 0.36 21.15 -10.36
C SER A 48 0.95 19.95 -9.60
N PHE A 49 0.11 19.13 -8.95
CA PHE A 49 0.58 18.01 -8.11
C PHE A 49 -0.10 16.67 -8.39
N ALA A 50 -1.38 16.64 -8.80
CA ALA A 50 -2.11 15.40 -9.04
C ALA A 50 -1.43 14.44 -10.04
N PRO A 51 -0.75 14.91 -11.12
CA PRO A 51 0.01 14.02 -12.02
C PRO A 51 1.14 13.23 -11.35
N ARG A 52 1.48 13.55 -10.10
CA ARG A 52 2.51 12.88 -9.29
C ARG A 52 1.96 12.07 -8.12
N ILE A 53 0.64 12.02 -7.94
CA ILE A 53 0.01 11.02 -7.09
C ILE A 53 0.14 9.65 -7.77
N SER A 54 0.53 8.65 -6.99
CA SER A 54 0.46 7.24 -7.36
C SER A 54 -0.32 6.47 -6.31
N PHE A 55 -0.77 5.28 -6.67
CA PHE A 55 -1.55 4.39 -5.81
C PHE A 55 -0.81 3.07 -5.61
N PHE A 56 -1.21 2.32 -4.60
CA PHE A 56 -0.66 1.00 -4.34
C PHE A 56 -1.75 0.07 -3.84
N PHE A 57 -2.03 -0.99 -4.59
CA PHE A 57 -3.08 -1.94 -4.28
C PHE A 57 -2.53 -3.34 -4.05
N ASP A 58 -3.33 -4.14 -3.37
CA ASP A 58 -3.16 -5.58 -3.30
C ASP A 58 -3.66 -6.25 -4.58
N SER A 59 -3.11 -7.42 -4.91
CA SER A 59 -3.72 -8.37 -5.83
C SER A 59 -3.93 -9.69 -5.09
N HIS A 60 -5.16 -9.88 -4.64
CA HIS A 60 -5.59 -11.06 -3.91
C HIS A 60 -5.90 -12.26 -4.83
N ILE A 61 -6.11 -13.42 -4.21
CA ILE A 61 -6.38 -14.69 -4.91
C ILE A 61 -7.70 -14.73 -5.73
N ASP A 62 -8.64 -13.80 -5.52
CA ASP A 62 -9.88 -13.76 -6.31
C ASP A 62 -9.63 -13.05 -7.66
N PHE A 63 -9.23 -13.85 -8.64
CA PHE A 63 -8.69 -13.39 -9.91
C PHE A 63 -9.53 -12.32 -10.63
N PHE A 64 -10.83 -12.53 -10.79
CA PHE A 64 -11.68 -11.60 -11.53
C PHE A 64 -12.07 -10.37 -10.69
N GLU A 65 -12.26 -10.53 -9.38
CA GLU A 65 -12.57 -9.42 -8.46
C GLU A 65 -11.43 -8.39 -8.49
N GLU A 66 -10.18 -8.84 -8.45
CA GLU A 66 -9.02 -7.94 -8.48
C GLU A 66 -8.90 -7.17 -9.80
N ILE A 67 -9.08 -7.84 -10.94
CA ILE A 67 -9.07 -7.20 -12.26
C ILE A 67 -10.18 -6.14 -12.34
N ALA A 68 -11.38 -6.47 -11.89
CA ALA A 68 -12.51 -5.54 -11.83
C ALA A 68 -12.22 -4.34 -10.92
N LYS A 69 -11.62 -4.58 -9.73
CA LYS A 69 -11.20 -3.54 -8.78
C LYS A 69 -10.24 -2.55 -9.43
N PHE A 70 -9.21 -3.01 -10.12
CA PHE A 70 -8.23 -2.13 -10.76
C PHE A 70 -8.85 -1.29 -11.88
N ARG A 71 -9.76 -1.86 -12.67
CA ARG A 71 -10.49 -1.15 -13.74
C ARG A 71 -11.42 -0.09 -13.14
N ALA A 72 -12.20 -0.46 -12.12
CA ALA A 72 -13.08 0.44 -11.39
C ALA A 72 -12.30 1.61 -10.78
N ALA A 73 -11.15 1.33 -10.14
CA ALA A 73 -10.30 2.36 -9.53
C ALA A 73 -9.92 3.48 -10.51
N ARG A 74 -9.48 3.11 -11.72
CA ARG A 74 -9.13 4.10 -12.76
C ARG A 74 -10.32 4.93 -13.19
N ARG A 75 -11.48 4.31 -13.39
CA ARG A 75 -12.71 4.98 -13.83
C ARG A 75 -13.22 5.95 -12.76
N MET A 76 -13.26 5.50 -11.50
CA MET A 76 -13.66 6.31 -10.36
C MET A 76 -12.71 7.49 -10.15
N TRP A 77 -11.39 7.27 -10.16
CA TRP A 77 -10.42 8.35 -9.96
C TRP A 77 -10.50 9.43 -11.04
N ALA A 78 -10.61 9.03 -12.31
CA ALA A 78 -10.79 9.98 -13.40
C ALA A 78 -12.05 10.84 -13.21
N LYS A 79 -13.15 10.21 -12.76
CA LYS A 79 -14.40 10.89 -12.42
C LYS A 79 -14.23 11.88 -11.26
N ILE A 80 -13.62 11.44 -10.16
CA ILE A 80 -13.33 12.28 -8.97
C ILE A 80 -12.55 13.52 -9.37
N MET A 81 -11.42 13.34 -10.07
CA MET A 81 -10.53 14.45 -10.43
C MET A 81 -11.20 15.44 -11.37
N ARG A 82 -11.99 14.96 -12.34
CA ARG A 82 -12.70 15.81 -13.29
C ARG A 82 -13.87 16.56 -12.64
N GLU A 83 -14.73 15.85 -11.91
CA GLU A 83 -16.03 16.39 -11.48
C GLU A 83 -15.94 17.12 -10.14
N ARG A 84 -15.16 16.59 -9.19
CA ARG A 84 -15.01 17.21 -7.86
C ARG A 84 -13.95 18.30 -7.84
N PHE A 85 -12.80 18.04 -8.45
CA PHE A 85 -11.65 18.94 -8.37
C PHE A 85 -11.44 19.79 -9.63
N GLY A 86 -12.24 19.58 -10.68
CA GLY A 86 -12.17 20.39 -11.90
C GLY A 86 -10.84 20.29 -12.64
N ALA A 87 -10.10 19.18 -12.49
CA ALA A 87 -8.82 18.96 -13.14
C ALA A 87 -8.95 19.10 -14.67
N ARG A 88 -8.01 19.79 -15.31
CA ARG A 88 -8.00 20.04 -16.76
C ARG A 88 -6.92 19.23 -17.47
N ASP A 89 -5.84 18.91 -16.79
CA ASP A 89 -4.79 18.03 -17.31
C ASP A 89 -5.25 16.56 -17.23
N GLU A 90 -5.29 15.88 -18.37
CA GLU A 90 -5.61 14.45 -18.43
C GLU A 90 -4.68 13.60 -17.55
N ARG A 91 -3.43 14.04 -17.33
CA ARG A 91 -2.49 13.34 -16.45
C ARG A 91 -2.93 13.34 -14.99
N SER A 92 -3.69 14.34 -14.56
CA SER A 92 -4.28 14.40 -13.21
C SER A 92 -5.37 13.35 -13.02
N MET A 93 -6.04 12.95 -14.12
CA MET A 93 -7.11 11.93 -14.11
C MET A 93 -6.57 10.50 -14.21
N LYS A 94 -5.28 10.32 -14.54
CA LYS A 94 -4.67 8.98 -14.67
C LYS A 94 -4.32 8.42 -13.30
N LEU A 95 -5.03 7.36 -12.89
CA LEU A 95 -4.63 6.56 -11.75
C LEU A 95 -3.48 5.63 -12.16
N ARG A 96 -2.27 5.93 -11.66
CA ARG A 96 -1.07 5.09 -11.84
C ARG A 96 -0.84 4.33 -10.56
N PHE A 97 -0.68 3.01 -10.63
CA PHE A 97 -0.61 2.18 -9.43
C PHE A 97 0.48 1.11 -9.48
N HIS A 98 1.10 0.93 -8.32
CA HIS A 98 1.84 -0.26 -7.97
C HIS A 98 0.87 -1.35 -7.50
N VAL A 99 1.24 -2.61 -7.69
CA VAL A 99 0.55 -3.75 -7.12
C VAL A 99 1.55 -4.65 -6.41
N GLN A 100 1.14 -5.21 -5.28
CA GLN A 100 1.83 -6.32 -4.63
C GLN A 100 0.84 -7.48 -4.52
N THR A 101 1.29 -8.69 -4.81
CA THR A 101 0.48 -9.90 -4.57
C THR A 101 0.18 -10.05 -3.07
N ALA A 102 -0.94 -10.66 -2.70
CA ALA A 102 -1.36 -10.74 -1.30
C ALA A 102 -0.38 -11.56 -0.45
N GLY A 103 0.11 -10.97 0.65
CA GLY A 103 0.90 -11.70 1.65
C GLY A 103 -0.01 -12.59 2.50
N VAL A 104 -1.20 -12.09 2.83
CA VAL A 104 -2.20 -12.79 3.64
C VAL A 104 -2.80 -14.03 2.95
N SER A 105 -2.63 -14.16 1.64
CA SER A 105 -3.06 -15.36 0.88
C SER A 105 -2.06 -16.51 0.97
N LEU A 106 -0.82 -16.24 1.37
CA LEU A 106 0.28 -17.20 1.38
C LEU A 106 0.32 -18.01 2.67
N THR A 107 0.70 -19.28 2.54
CA THR A 107 0.59 -20.26 3.62
C THR A 107 1.95 -20.73 4.10
N ALA A 108 2.09 -20.89 5.42
CA ALA A 108 3.29 -21.51 6.02
C ALA A 108 3.36 -23.01 5.71
N GLN A 109 2.20 -23.67 5.64
CA GLN A 109 2.07 -25.06 5.20
C GLN A 109 2.19 -25.14 3.68
N GLN A 110 2.90 -26.16 3.19
CA GLN A 110 3.12 -26.40 1.76
C GLN A 110 3.51 -25.13 0.99
N PRO A 111 4.61 -24.43 1.37
CA PRO A 111 4.96 -23.12 0.83
C PRO A 111 5.20 -23.11 -0.68
N LEU A 112 5.49 -24.24 -1.31
CA LEU A 112 5.59 -24.32 -2.77
C LEU A 112 4.26 -23.99 -3.48
N ASN A 113 3.11 -24.20 -2.83
CA ASN A 113 1.81 -23.78 -3.36
C ASN A 113 1.73 -22.25 -3.51
N ASN A 114 2.52 -21.49 -2.74
CA ASN A 114 2.57 -20.03 -2.84
C ASN A 114 3.11 -19.56 -4.18
N VAL A 115 3.97 -20.35 -4.85
CA VAL A 115 4.44 -20.04 -6.21
C VAL A 115 3.26 -19.96 -7.19
N VAL A 116 2.31 -20.89 -7.06
CA VAL A 116 1.10 -20.93 -7.89
C VAL A 116 0.14 -19.79 -7.56
N ARG A 117 -0.06 -19.50 -6.26
CA ARG A 117 -0.88 -18.36 -5.81
C ARG A 117 -0.37 -17.04 -6.37
N VAL A 118 0.92 -16.77 -6.15
CA VAL A 118 1.59 -15.56 -6.63
C VAL A 118 1.56 -15.46 -8.16
N ALA A 119 1.65 -16.57 -8.89
CA ALA A 119 1.55 -16.55 -10.36
C ALA A 119 0.15 -16.09 -10.84
N TYR A 120 -0.93 -16.55 -10.20
CA TYR A 120 -2.29 -16.11 -10.55
C TYR A 120 -2.56 -14.67 -10.11
N GLU A 121 -2.09 -14.28 -8.93
CA GLU A 121 -2.19 -12.90 -8.44
C GLU A 121 -1.40 -11.94 -9.35
N ALA A 122 -0.18 -12.31 -9.76
CA ALA A 122 0.62 -11.54 -10.72
C ALA A 122 -0.10 -11.39 -12.07
N LEU A 123 -0.73 -12.46 -12.56
CA LEU A 123 -1.51 -12.42 -13.80
C LEU A 123 -2.73 -11.48 -13.67
N ALA A 124 -3.44 -11.50 -12.54
CA ALA A 124 -4.54 -10.57 -12.26
C ALA A 124 -4.05 -9.12 -12.26
N ALA A 125 -2.91 -8.83 -11.61
CA ALA A 125 -2.30 -7.50 -11.62
C ALA A 125 -1.92 -7.02 -13.04
N ALA A 126 -1.36 -7.91 -13.86
CA ALA A 126 -0.98 -7.60 -15.24
C ALA A 126 -2.21 -7.31 -16.12
N LEU A 127 -3.22 -8.19 -16.10
CA LEU A 127 -4.48 -8.01 -16.82
C LEU A 127 -5.28 -6.81 -16.31
N GLY A 128 -5.15 -6.51 -15.02
CA GLY A 128 -5.69 -5.32 -14.37
C GLY A 128 -5.02 -4.03 -14.80
N GLY A 129 -3.86 -4.08 -15.48
CA GLY A 129 -3.16 -2.92 -16.02
C GLY A 129 -2.26 -2.18 -15.02
N ALA A 130 -1.59 -2.90 -14.12
CA ALA A 130 -0.62 -2.34 -13.18
C ALA A 130 0.58 -1.66 -13.88
N GLN A 131 1.15 -0.61 -13.27
CA GLN A 131 2.35 0.07 -13.78
C GLN A 131 3.66 -0.50 -13.19
N SER A 132 3.59 -1.11 -12.03
CA SER A 132 4.68 -1.85 -11.41
C SER A 132 4.12 -2.96 -10.52
N LEU A 133 4.87 -4.06 -10.38
CA LEU A 133 4.42 -5.25 -9.68
C LEU A 133 5.49 -5.77 -8.71
N HIS A 134 5.08 -6.08 -7.48
CA HIS A 134 5.81 -6.87 -6.52
C HIS A 134 5.14 -8.24 -6.43
N THR A 135 5.93 -9.30 -6.63
CA THR A 135 5.52 -10.68 -6.43
C THR A 135 6.17 -11.17 -5.15
N ASN A 136 5.36 -11.62 -4.20
CA ASN A 136 5.85 -12.16 -2.94
C ASN A 136 6.64 -13.44 -3.19
N ALA A 137 7.51 -13.76 -2.25
CA ALA A 137 8.28 -15.00 -2.29
C ALA A 137 7.49 -16.15 -1.66
N MET A 138 7.85 -17.38 -2.00
CA MET A 138 7.14 -18.57 -1.50
C MET A 138 7.24 -18.75 0.03
N ASP A 139 8.22 -18.13 0.67
CA ASP A 139 8.55 -18.17 2.09
C ASP A 139 7.96 -17.01 2.91
N GLU A 140 7.09 -16.18 2.32
CA GLU A 140 6.48 -14.98 2.94
C GLU A 140 5.88 -15.22 4.33
N ALA A 141 5.14 -16.33 4.49
CA ALA A 141 4.48 -16.67 5.76
C ALA A 141 5.45 -17.16 6.85
N LEU A 142 6.76 -17.28 6.55
CA LEU A 142 7.77 -17.83 7.44
C LEU A 142 8.84 -16.80 7.81
N ALA A 143 9.37 -16.05 6.82
CA ALA A 143 10.40 -15.03 7.04
C ALA A 143 10.52 -14.10 5.82
N LEU A 144 11.44 -13.15 5.92
CA LEU A 144 11.94 -12.42 4.75
C LEU A 144 12.50 -13.39 3.69
N PRO A 145 12.45 -13.03 2.41
CA PRO A 145 12.83 -13.93 1.33
C PRO A 145 14.32 -14.26 1.36
N THR A 146 14.63 -15.53 1.10
CA THR A 146 15.97 -15.93 0.68
C THR A 146 16.28 -15.43 -0.74
N GLU A 147 17.56 -15.43 -1.15
CA GLU A 147 17.93 -15.03 -2.52
C GLU A 147 17.25 -15.92 -3.57
N GLU A 148 17.15 -17.24 -3.30
CA GLU A 148 16.49 -18.18 -4.20
C GLU A 148 14.99 -17.91 -4.33
N ALA A 149 14.31 -17.69 -3.21
CA ALA A 149 12.87 -17.39 -3.21
C ALA A 149 12.57 -16.03 -3.88
N ALA A 150 13.39 -15.01 -3.61
CA ALA A 150 13.30 -13.71 -4.29
C ALA A 150 13.57 -13.82 -5.79
N LYS A 151 14.56 -14.63 -6.20
CA LYS A 151 14.87 -14.88 -7.61
C LYS A 151 13.70 -15.56 -8.32
N LEU A 152 13.06 -16.54 -7.68
CA LEU A 152 11.87 -17.19 -8.22
C LEU A 152 10.71 -16.19 -8.40
N ALA A 153 10.47 -15.34 -7.41
CA ALA A 153 9.45 -14.30 -7.52
C ALA A 153 9.70 -13.36 -8.73
N VAL A 154 10.95 -12.93 -8.94
CA VAL A 154 11.32 -12.16 -10.15
C VAL A 154 11.10 -12.98 -11.43
N ARG A 155 11.42 -14.29 -11.43
CA ARG A 155 11.18 -15.16 -12.59
C ARG A 155 9.69 -15.29 -12.92
N THR A 156 8.80 -15.31 -11.92
CA THR A 156 7.35 -15.28 -12.14
C THR A 156 6.94 -14.08 -13.00
N GLN A 157 7.44 -12.88 -12.69
CA GLN A 157 7.14 -11.69 -13.49
C GLN A 157 7.76 -11.75 -14.89
N GLN A 158 8.97 -12.29 -15.03
CA GLN A 158 9.65 -12.40 -16.32
C GLN A 158 8.96 -13.40 -17.26
N ILE A 159 8.56 -14.56 -16.76
CA ILE A 159 7.79 -15.54 -17.52
C ILE A 159 6.45 -14.92 -17.93
N LEU A 160 5.76 -14.26 -16.98
CA LEU A 160 4.50 -13.56 -17.27
C LEU A 160 4.67 -12.55 -18.41
N ALA A 161 5.68 -11.69 -18.34
CA ALA A 161 5.90 -10.63 -19.32
C ALA A 161 6.40 -11.12 -20.68
N LEU A 162 7.25 -12.16 -20.71
CA LEU A 162 8.00 -12.55 -21.91
C LEU A 162 7.45 -13.80 -22.62
N GLU A 163 6.77 -14.70 -21.91
CA GLU A 163 6.37 -16.00 -22.45
C GLU A 163 4.86 -16.17 -22.64
N THR A 164 4.03 -15.53 -21.81
CA THR A 164 2.57 -15.76 -21.82
C THR A 164 1.82 -15.01 -22.93
N GLY A 165 2.43 -13.97 -23.49
CA GLY A 165 1.78 -13.06 -24.45
C GLY A 165 0.76 -12.10 -23.84
N VAL A 166 0.57 -12.10 -22.51
CA VAL A 166 -0.40 -11.21 -21.83
C VAL A 166 -0.14 -9.72 -22.09
N ALA A 167 1.11 -9.35 -22.36
CA ALA A 167 1.51 -7.98 -22.65
C ALA A 167 1.19 -7.52 -24.10
N ASN A 168 0.74 -8.42 -24.98
CA ASN A 168 0.58 -8.13 -26.41
C ASN A 168 -0.70 -7.37 -26.75
N VAL A 169 -1.72 -7.40 -25.89
CA VAL A 169 -3.01 -6.76 -26.11
C VAL A 169 -3.36 -5.93 -24.88
N ALA A 170 -3.73 -4.66 -25.07
CA ALA A 170 -4.16 -3.79 -23.97
C ALA A 170 -5.59 -4.12 -23.54
N ASP A 171 -5.82 -4.24 -22.22
CA ASP A 171 -7.10 -4.63 -21.60
C ASP A 171 -7.80 -5.79 -22.33
N PRO A 172 -7.15 -6.99 -22.44
CA PRO A 172 -7.67 -8.08 -23.26
C PRO A 172 -8.99 -8.67 -22.74
N LEU A 173 -9.40 -8.30 -21.52
CA LEU A 173 -10.68 -8.66 -20.92
C LEU A 173 -11.78 -7.63 -21.17
N GLY A 174 -11.47 -6.52 -21.85
CA GLY A 174 -12.44 -5.51 -22.25
C GLY A 174 -13.54 -6.12 -23.13
N GLY A 175 -14.79 -5.83 -22.79
CA GLY A 175 -15.97 -6.40 -23.45
C GLY A 175 -16.40 -7.78 -22.93
N SER A 176 -15.65 -8.41 -22.01
CA SER A 176 -16.13 -9.60 -21.30
C SER A 176 -17.34 -9.25 -20.45
N TYR A 177 -18.51 -9.82 -20.76
CA TYR A 177 -19.76 -9.53 -20.04
C TYR A 177 -19.62 -9.62 -18.51
N TYR A 178 -18.91 -10.65 -18.03
CA TYR A 178 -18.72 -10.85 -16.60
C TYR A 178 -17.78 -9.81 -15.98
N VAL A 179 -16.64 -9.53 -16.62
CA VAL A 179 -15.65 -8.57 -16.07
C VAL A 179 -16.19 -7.15 -16.10
N GLU A 180 -16.92 -6.77 -17.16
CA GLU A 180 -17.58 -5.46 -17.23
C GLU A 180 -18.66 -5.32 -16.15
N TRP A 181 -19.55 -6.31 -16.01
CA TRP A 181 -20.57 -6.30 -14.95
C TRP A 181 -19.94 -6.22 -13.56
N LEU A 182 -18.90 -7.01 -13.30
CA LEU A 182 -18.22 -7.03 -12.01
C LEU A 182 -17.51 -5.71 -11.73
N THR A 183 -16.93 -5.07 -12.75
CA THR A 183 -16.31 -3.75 -12.65
C THR A 183 -17.35 -2.69 -12.26
N ASP A 184 -18.53 -2.71 -12.87
CA ASP A 184 -19.64 -1.82 -12.52
C ASP A 184 -20.15 -2.07 -11.10
N GLU A 185 -20.26 -3.32 -10.68
CA GLU A 185 -20.75 -3.67 -9.34
C GLU A 185 -19.75 -3.29 -8.24
N VAL A 186 -18.45 -3.50 -8.47
CA VAL A 186 -17.38 -3.06 -7.56
C VAL A 186 -17.39 -1.54 -7.42
N GLU A 187 -17.46 -0.80 -8.54
CA GLU A 187 -17.56 0.66 -8.51
C GLU A 187 -18.80 1.13 -7.74
N ARG A 188 -19.97 0.57 -8.02
CA ARG A 188 -21.24 0.94 -7.37
C ARG A 188 -21.15 0.76 -5.86
N ARG A 189 -20.61 -0.36 -5.40
CA ARG A 189 -20.44 -0.65 -3.97
C ARG A 189 -19.37 0.25 -3.33
N ALA A 190 -18.29 0.56 -4.05
CA ALA A 190 -17.24 1.44 -3.55
C ALA A 190 -17.72 2.89 -3.38
N TRP A 191 -18.51 3.41 -4.33
CA TRP A 191 -19.15 4.72 -4.19
C TRP A 191 -20.04 4.81 -2.95
N LYS A 192 -20.83 3.77 -2.68
CA LYS A 192 -21.67 3.73 -1.47
C LYS A 192 -20.84 3.88 -0.19
N LEU A 193 -19.70 3.19 -0.10
CA LEU A 193 -18.80 3.32 1.06
C LEU A 193 -18.15 4.71 1.14
N ILE A 194 -17.78 5.30 0.00
CA ILE A 194 -17.27 6.68 -0.03
C ILE A 194 -18.33 7.65 0.49
N ASP A 195 -19.58 7.54 0.04
CA ASP A 195 -20.69 8.38 0.49
C ASP A 195 -20.94 8.22 2.00
N GLU A 196 -20.85 6.99 2.53
CA GLU A 196 -20.96 6.72 3.97
C GLU A 196 -19.82 7.38 4.77
N ILE A 197 -18.60 7.41 4.25
CA ILE A 197 -17.45 8.11 4.86
C ILE A 197 -17.70 9.61 4.87
N GLU A 198 -18.18 10.18 3.76
CA GLU A 198 -18.49 11.62 3.67
C GLU A 198 -19.60 12.02 4.64
N ALA A 199 -20.67 11.23 4.74
CA ALA A 199 -21.78 11.46 5.65
C ALA A 199 -21.34 11.47 7.13
N GLN A 200 -20.27 10.74 7.48
CA GLN A 200 -19.70 10.74 8.82
C GLN A 200 -18.78 11.94 9.11
N GLY A 201 -18.43 12.73 8.10
CA GLY A 201 -17.56 13.90 8.19
C GLY A 201 -16.17 13.68 7.60
N GLY A 202 -15.99 12.66 6.76
CA GLY A 202 -14.76 12.37 6.03
C GLY A 202 -13.78 11.46 6.78
N VAL A 203 -12.68 11.15 6.11
CA VAL A 203 -11.68 10.16 6.55
C VAL A 203 -11.17 10.42 7.97
N ILE A 204 -10.77 11.66 8.28
CA ILE A 204 -10.15 11.99 9.58
C ILE A 204 -11.09 11.62 10.73
N LYS A 205 -12.38 12.00 10.64
CA LYS A 205 -13.36 11.70 11.67
C LYS A 205 -13.68 10.21 11.76
N CYS A 206 -13.68 9.50 10.63
CA CYS A 206 -13.80 8.05 10.59
C CYS A 206 -12.59 7.31 11.20
N ILE A 207 -11.39 7.90 11.15
CA ILE A 207 -10.21 7.38 11.85
C ILE A 207 -10.35 7.62 13.36
N GLU A 208 -10.68 8.86 13.76
CA GLU A 208 -10.81 9.26 15.16
C GLU A 208 -11.89 8.47 15.92
N ASN A 209 -13.00 8.15 15.25
CA ASN A 209 -14.10 7.38 15.85
C ASN A 209 -13.94 5.85 15.67
N GLY A 210 -12.86 5.40 15.04
CA GLY A 210 -12.54 3.98 14.85
C GLY A 210 -13.39 3.24 13.82
N TRP A 211 -14.06 3.94 12.90
CA TRP A 211 -14.97 3.32 11.94
C TRP A 211 -14.23 2.40 10.96
N PHE A 212 -13.09 2.83 10.40
CA PHE A 212 -12.30 1.99 9.48
C PHE A 212 -11.83 0.71 10.14
N GLN A 213 -11.30 0.79 11.36
CA GLN A 213 -10.80 -0.38 12.10
C GLN A 213 -11.93 -1.39 12.34
N ARG A 214 -13.13 -0.95 12.72
CA ARG A 214 -14.30 -1.85 12.86
C ARG A 214 -14.67 -2.51 11.54
N GLN A 215 -14.75 -1.74 10.45
CA GLN A 215 -15.10 -2.28 9.12
C GLN A 215 -14.11 -3.35 8.65
N ILE A 216 -12.82 -3.13 8.87
CA ILE A 216 -11.75 -4.06 8.52
C ILE A 216 -11.80 -5.29 9.43
N ALA A 217 -11.92 -5.10 10.75
CA ALA A 217 -12.00 -6.20 11.72
C ALA A 217 -13.22 -7.11 11.48
N ASP A 218 -14.39 -6.54 11.18
CA ASP A 218 -15.60 -7.30 10.86
C ASP A 218 -15.42 -8.12 9.56
N SER A 219 -14.76 -7.55 8.55
CA SER A 219 -14.42 -8.27 7.32
C SER A 219 -13.43 -9.41 7.57
N ALA A 220 -12.35 -9.13 8.30
CA ALA A 220 -11.35 -10.13 8.70
C ALA A 220 -11.98 -11.29 9.48
N TYR A 221 -12.87 -10.96 10.43
CA TYR A 221 -13.59 -11.97 11.21
C TYR A 221 -14.48 -12.85 10.34
N ARG A 222 -15.24 -12.27 9.40
CA ARG A 222 -16.05 -13.05 8.45
C ARG A 222 -15.19 -13.97 7.58
N TYR A 223 -14.05 -13.47 7.10
CA TYR A 223 -13.10 -14.27 6.33
C TYR A 223 -12.58 -15.46 7.15
N GLN A 224 -12.10 -15.20 8.36
CA GLN A 224 -11.61 -16.25 9.26
C GLN A 224 -12.68 -17.31 9.55
N ARG A 225 -13.91 -16.88 9.86
CA ARG A 225 -15.05 -17.78 10.07
C ARG A 225 -15.35 -18.63 8.84
N SER A 226 -15.21 -18.07 7.64
CA SER A 226 -15.41 -18.80 6.38
C SER A 226 -14.39 -19.91 6.15
N LEU A 227 -13.16 -19.74 6.65
CA LEU A 227 -12.12 -20.77 6.60
C LEU A 227 -12.37 -21.86 7.65
N GLU A 228 -12.77 -21.48 8.86
CA GLU A 228 -13.05 -22.41 9.96
C GLU A 228 -14.26 -23.31 9.66
N ASN A 229 -15.33 -22.72 9.12
CA ASN A 229 -16.54 -23.46 8.74
C ASN A 229 -16.42 -24.15 7.36
N LYS A 230 -15.28 -24.00 6.68
CA LYS A 230 -14.96 -24.56 5.36
C LYS A 230 -15.90 -24.14 4.22
N SER A 231 -16.61 -23.02 4.37
CA SER A 231 -17.29 -22.38 3.23
C SER A 231 -16.30 -21.78 2.23
N ARG A 232 -15.08 -21.46 2.69
CA ARG A 232 -13.92 -21.17 1.85
C ARG A 232 -12.81 -22.18 2.13
N LEU A 233 -12.23 -22.72 1.06
CA LEU A 233 -11.18 -23.72 1.12
C LEU A 233 -9.80 -23.07 0.89
N LEU A 234 -8.83 -23.49 1.68
CA LEU A 234 -7.43 -23.10 1.58
C LEU A 234 -6.56 -24.36 1.55
N VAL A 235 -6.00 -24.64 0.36
CA VAL A 235 -5.21 -25.84 0.06
C VAL A 235 -3.96 -25.88 0.95
N GLY A 236 -3.73 -27.03 1.58
CA GLY A 236 -2.64 -27.24 2.54
C GLY A 236 -2.97 -26.77 3.96
N VAL A 237 -4.07 -26.03 4.16
CA VAL A 237 -4.43 -25.44 5.46
C VAL A 237 -5.73 -25.96 6.03
N ASN A 238 -6.86 -25.99 5.31
CA ASN A 238 -8.13 -26.56 5.81
C ASN A 238 -8.68 -27.70 4.92
N CYS A 239 -8.03 -27.94 3.78
CA CYS A 239 -8.24 -29.06 2.87
C CYS A 239 -6.90 -29.54 2.31
N PHE A 240 -6.83 -30.79 1.87
CA PHE A 240 -5.59 -31.43 1.34
C PHE A 240 -4.37 -31.25 2.27
N ARG A 241 -4.59 -31.44 3.58
CA ARG A 241 -3.53 -31.36 4.59
C ARG A 241 -2.63 -32.58 4.50
N GLU A 242 -1.34 -32.35 4.63
CA GLU A 242 -0.32 -33.40 4.72
C GLU A 242 0.52 -33.21 5.99
N GLU A 243 0.98 -34.33 6.56
CA GLU A 243 1.97 -34.31 7.64
C GLU A 243 3.37 -34.11 7.06
N GLU A 244 3.68 -32.90 6.61
CA GLU A 244 4.99 -32.55 6.07
C GLU A 244 5.77 -31.61 7.00
N LYS A 245 7.06 -31.89 7.20
CA LYS A 245 7.99 -30.91 7.77
C LYS A 245 8.34 -29.90 6.68
N VAL A 246 8.11 -28.62 6.92
CA VAL A 246 8.51 -27.53 6.02
C VAL A 246 10.02 -27.59 5.76
N LYS A 247 10.44 -27.74 4.48
CA LYS A 247 11.85 -27.93 4.07
C LYS A 247 12.48 -26.71 3.39
N VAL A 248 11.80 -25.58 3.31
CA VAL A 248 12.36 -24.39 2.65
C VAL A 248 13.42 -23.72 3.53
N PRO A 249 14.56 -23.26 2.97
CA PRO A 249 15.51 -22.44 3.70
C PRO A 249 14.85 -21.14 4.18
N ILE A 250 15.14 -20.74 5.42
CA ILE A 250 14.56 -19.56 6.05
C ILE A 250 15.66 -18.51 6.25
N PHE A 251 15.43 -17.29 5.78
CA PHE A 251 16.36 -16.19 6.01
C PHE A 251 16.43 -15.84 7.50
N ARG A 252 17.64 -15.64 8.01
CA ARG A 252 17.88 -15.20 9.39
C ARG A 252 18.70 -13.92 9.37
N ILE A 253 18.22 -12.91 10.09
CA ILE A 253 18.93 -11.66 10.28
C ILE A 253 20.12 -11.92 11.21
N ASP A 254 21.31 -11.50 10.80
CA ASP A 254 22.51 -11.57 11.62
C ASP A 254 22.44 -10.56 12.78
N PRO A 255 22.46 -10.99 14.06
CA PRO A 255 22.40 -10.08 15.21
C PRO A 255 23.53 -9.05 15.24
N ARG A 256 24.66 -9.31 14.57
CA ARG A 256 25.79 -8.37 14.48
C ARG A 256 25.46 -7.10 13.71
N ILE A 257 24.39 -7.11 12.89
CA ILE A 257 23.93 -5.92 12.16
C ILE A 257 23.53 -4.81 13.13
N GLU A 258 22.86 -5.14 14.24
CA GLU A 258 22.49 -4.16 15.25
C GLU A 258 23.73 -3.51 15.87
N GLN A 259 24.70 -4.34 16.28
CA GLN A 259 25.95 -3.88 16.89
C GLN A 259 26.70 -2.93 15.95
N SER A 260 26.86 -3.33 14.68
CA SER A 260 27.50 -2.49 13.65
C SER A 260 26.77 -1.18 13.42
N GLN A 261 25.43 -1.20 13.41
CA GLN A 261 24.64 0.01 13.23
C GLN A 261 24.75 0.96 14.43
N VAL A 262 24.75 0.44 15.65
CA VAL A 262 24.96 1.22 16.88
C VAL A 262 26.33 1.90 16.86
N GLU A 263 27.38 1.16 16.53
CA GLU A 263 28.73 1.71 16.40
C GLU A 263 28.81 2.81 15.33
N ARG A 264 28.17 2.61 14.17
CA ARG A 264 28.10 3.60 13.09
C ARG A 264 27.44 4.90 13.55
N VAL A 265 26.32 4.80 14.27
CA VAL A 265 25.61 5.98 14.79
C VAL A 265 26.41 6.68 15.89
N ARG A 266 27.05 5.93 16.80
CA ARG A 266 27.94 6.50 17.83
C ARG A 266 29.11 7.26 17.20
N ARG A 267 29.76 6.66 16.21
CA ARG A 267 30.85 7.29 15.46
C ARG A 267 30.38 8.56 14.77
N LEU A 268 29.25 8.50 14.06
CA LEU A 268 28.67 9.68 13.41
C LEU A 268 28.47 10.83 14.39
N ARG A 269 27.87 10.58 15.56
CA ARG A 269 27.64 11.60 16.59
C ARG A 269 28.94 12.16 17.18
N ALA A 270 29.98 11.32 17.32
CA ALA A 270 31.28 11.74 17.84
C ALA A 270 32.07 12.61 16.83
N THR A 271 31.90 12.39 15.52
CA THR A 271 32.73 13.03 14.49
C THR A 271 32.06 14.17 13.72
N ARG A 272 30.73 14.30 13.79
CA ARG A 272 30.00 15.36 13.09
C ARG A 272 30.11 16.72 13.81
N ASP A 273 29.76 17.80 13.12
CA ASP A 273 29.56 19.11 13.73
C ASP A 273 28.24 19.13 14.52
N ASN A 274 28.32 18.87 15.83
CA ASN A 274 27.14 18.84 16.70
C ASN A 274 26.48 20.21 16.86
N LYS A 275 27.23 21.32 16.80
CA LYS A 275 26.64 22.66 16.86
C LYS A 275 25.81 22.97 15.61
N ALA A 276 26.28 22.52 14.44
CA ALA A 276 25.51 22.64 13.21
C ALA A 276 24.20 21.82 13.27
N VAL A 277 24.26 20.59 13.80
CA VAL A 277 23.08 19.74 13.98
C VAL A 277 22.07 20.39 14.94
N GLU A 278 22.50 20.82 16.11
CA GLU A 278 21.64 21.47 17.11
C GLU A 278 20.91 22.68 16.51
N ARG A 279 21.65 23.54 15.79
CA ARG A 279 21.05 24.69 15.10
C ARG A 279 20.00 24.28 14.07
N LYS A 280 20.27 23.25 13.25
CA LYS A 280 19.31 22.80 12.23
C LYS A 280 18.08 22.13 12.81
N LEU A 281 18.22 21.39 13.90
CA LEU A 281 17.09 20.80 14.62
C LEU A 281 16.20 21.88 15.25
N GLU A 282 16.81 22.94 15.81
CA GLU A 282 16.05 24.08 16.35
C GLU A 282 15.32 24.86 15.24
N GLU A 283 15.96 25.10 14.09
CA GLU A 283 15.29 25.68 12.91
C GLU A 283 14.09 24.83 12.46
N LEU A 284 14.22 23.49 12.45
CA LEU A 284 13.12 22.57 12.13
C LEU A 284 11.98 22.68 13.14
N LYS A 285 12.30 22.75 14.44
CA LYS A 285 11.32 22.89 15.52
C LYS A 285 10.53 24.20 15.39
N GLN A 286 11.21 25.30 15.12
CA GLN A 286 10.57 26.61 14.88
C GLN A 286 9.68 26.57 13.64
N ALA A 287 10.15 25.95 12.55
CA ALA A 287 9.35 25.78 11.35
C ALA A 287 8.08 24.93 11.61
N ALA A 288 8.18 23.88 12.44
CA ALA A 288 7.07 23.00 12.81
C ALA A 288 5.96 23.70 13.61
N GLN A 289 6.26 24.79 14.30
CA GLN A 289 5.27 25.63 14.99
C GLN A 289 4.51 26.58 14.06
N SER A 290 4.90 26.64 12.78
CA SER A 290 4.33 27.53 11.77
C SER A 290 3.56 26.75 10.68
N LYS A 291 3.15 27.45 9.61
CA LYS A 291 2.55 26.83 8.42
C LYS A 291 3.55 26.59 7.28
N LEU A 292 4.85 26.67 7.57
CA LEU A 292 5.91 26.49 6.59
C LEU A 292 6.02 25.02 6.14
N ASN A 293 6.58 24.82 4.95
CA ASN A 293 6.93 23.48 4.47
C ASN A 293 8.15 22.96 5.24
N LEU A 294 8.02 21.80 5.88
CA LEU A 294 9.08 21.20 6.70
C LEU A 294 10.14 20.44 5.89
N VAL A 295 9.85 20.04 4.64
CA VAL A 295 10.76 19.24 3.83
C VAL A 295 12.15 19.88 3.66
N PRO A 296 12.28 21.19 3.33
CA PRO A 296 13.58 21.84 3.26
C PRO A 296 14.37 21.77 4.57
N TYR A 297 13.71 21.96 5.72
CA TYR A 297 14.35 21.91 7.03
C TYR A 297 14.82 20.50 7.38
N VAL A 298 14.02 19.47 7.07
CA VAL A 298 14.44 18.06 7.22
C VAL A 298 15.66 17.76 6.36
N VAL A 299 15.72 18.25 5.11
CA VAL A 299 16.89 18.08 4.23
C VAL A 299 18.12 18.75 4.83
N GLU A 300 17.99 19.95 5.40
CA GLU A 300 19.09 20.63 6.08
C GLU A 300 19.56 19.88 7.33
N CYS A 301 18.66 19.29 8.11
CA CYS A 301 19.03 18.40 9.22
C CYS A 301 19.84 17.19 8.74
N VAL A 302 19.37 16.53 7.67
CA VAL A 302 20.08 15.36 7.08
C VAL A 302 21.45 15.77 6.54
N ARG A 303 21.56 16.94 5.87
CA ARG A 303 22.85 17.48 5.39
C ARG A 303 23.81 17.79 6.54
N ALA A 304 23.29 18.26 7.67
CA ALA A 304 24.06 18.45 8.90
C ALA A 304 24.43 17.11 9.59
N SER A 305 24.02 15.96 9.04
CA SER A 305 24.19 14.63 9.63
C SER A 305 23.41 14.40 10.92
N ALA A 306 22.24 15.03 11.06
CA ALA A 306 21.25 14.63 12.05
C ALA A 306 20.72 13.22 11.73
N THR A 307 20.47 12.44 12.77
CA THR A 307 19.88 11.10 12.66
C THR A 307 18.37 11.19 12.52
N LEU A 308 17.73 10.14 11.98
CA LEU A 308 16.28 10.04 11.92
C LEU A 308 15.63 10.23 13.31
N GLY A 309 16.20 9.60 14.34
CA GLY A 309 15.69 9.71 15.72
C GLY A 309 15.75 11.12 16.29
N GLU A 310 16.79 11.90 15.95
CA GLU A 310 16.90 13.30 16.38
C GLU A 310 15.88 14.19 15.66
N ILE A 311 15.72 14.01 14.34
CA ILE A 311 14.73 14.75 13.54
C ILE A 311 13.31 14.45 14.06
N VAL A 312 12.97 13.18 14.25
CA VAL A 312 11.66 12.77 14.79
C VAL A 312 11.49 13.28 16.22
N GLY A 313 12.52 13.20 17.06
CA GLY A 313 12.50 13.73 18.43
C GLY A 313 12.15 15.21 18.48
N SER A 314 12.80 16.04 17.66
CA SER A 314 12.50 17.47 17.60
C SER A 314 11.07 17.78 17.15
N LEU A 315 10.50 16.97 16.25
CA LEU A 315 9.11 17.13 15.82
C LEU A 315 8.11 16.66 16.89
N LYS A 316 8.43 15.61 17.65
CA LYS A 316 7.61 15.14 18.78
C LYS A 316 7.46 16.19 19.87
N GLU A 317 8.49 17.02 20.11
CA GLU A 317 8.39 18.12 21.08
C GLU A 317 7.34 19.18 20.68
N VAL A 318 6.98 19.29 19.40
CA VAL A 318 5.98 20.25 18.90
C VAL A 318 4.62 19.61 18.73
N PHE A 319 4.56 18.42 18.13
CA PHE A 319 3.31 17.77 17.74
C PHE A 319 2.81 16.73 18.76
N GLY A 320 3.65 16.32 19.71
CA GLY A 320 3.36 15.20 20.59
C GLY A 320 3.44 13.85 19.88
N GLU A 321 2.77 12.85 20.46
CA GLU A 321 2.65 11.50 19.91
C GLU A 321 1.18 11.11 19.78
N TYR A 322 0.85 10.40 18.72
CA TYR A 322 -0.49 9.84 18.54
C TYR A 322 -0.64 8.55 19.35
N THR A 323 -1.80 8.40 20.01
CA THR A 323 -2.23 7.15 20.65
C THR A 323 -3.54 6.73 20.04
N GLU A 324 -3.63 5.50 19.56
CA GLU A 324 -4.85 4.99 18.94
C GLU A 324 -5.99 4.90 19.97
N PRO A 325 -7.23 5.31 19.63
CA PRO A 325 -8.38 5.05 20.48
C PRO A 325 -8.58 3.53 20.62
N LYS A 326 -8.89 3.06 21.83
CA LYS A 326 -9.24 1.65 22.05
C LYS A 326 -10.59 1.36 21.42
N ILE A 327 -10.59 0.50 20.40
CA ILE A 327 -11.80 0.13 19.66
C ILE A 327 -12.38 -1.21 20.16
N TYR A 328 -11.61 -1.95 20.99
CA TYR A 328 -12.01 -3.16 21.72
C TYR A 328 -11.32 -3.25 23.09
#